data_AF-A0A160JEA5-F1
#
_entry.id   AF-A0A160JEA5-F1
#
_cell.length_a   1.000
_cell.length_b   1.000
_cell.length_c   1.000
_cell.angle_alpha   90.00
_cell.angle_beta   90.00
_cell.angle_gamma   90.00
#
_symmetry.space_group_name_H-M   'P 1'
#
loop_
_entity.id
_entity.type
_entity.pdbx_description
1 polymer ?
#
loop_
_entity_poly.entity_id
_entity_poly.type
_entity_poly.pdbx_seq_one_letter_code
_entity_poly.pdbx_strand_id
1 'polypeptide(L)'
;MIKRSRNSGVRLTASDAAIVKGMRQRGDRQHDIASFFGVNAGRIAEICTGKRFASVMPAESESLPPQGPYLTLAQRWRSETPARMTGRW
;
A
#
# COMPACT_ATOMS: atom_id res chain seq x y z
N MET A 1 1.37 21.76 -19.40
CA MET A 1 2.12 21.84 -18.12
C MET A 1 1.68 20.67 -17.23
N ILE A 2 2.56 19.71 -16.91
CA ILE A 2 2.19 18.55 -16.08
C ILE A 2 2.23 18.98 -14.60
N LYS A 3 1.06 19.17 -14.01
CA LYS A 3 0.91 19.50 -12.58
C LYS A 3 1.12 18.24 -11.76
N ARG A 4 2.29 18.11 -11.12
CA ARG A 4 2.55 17.00 -10.17
C ARG A 4 1.56 17.08 -9.01
N SER A 5 1.09 15.93 -8.52
CA SER A 5 0.22 15.92 -7.34
C SER A 5 0.98 16.48 -6.12
N ARG A 6 0.24 17.09 -5.19
CA ARG A 6 0.81 17.55 -3.91
C ARG A 6 1.46 16.36 -3.21
N ASN A 7 2.65 16.56 -2.67
CA ASN A 7 3.35 15.52 -1.93
C ASN A 7 2.48 15.09 -0.74
N SER A 8 2.11 13.81 -0.66
CA SER A 8 1.16 13.28 0.33
C SER A 8 1.68 13.30 1.78
N GLY A 9 2.91 13.77 2.03
CA GLY A 9 3.53 13.75 3.36
C GLY A 9 4.03 12.38 3.81
N VAL A 10 3.40 11.29 3.36
CA VAL A 10 3.78 9.90 3.68
C VAL A 10 5.18 9.59 3.14
N ARG A 11 6.13 9.31 4.04
CA ARG A 11 7.50 8.90 3.74
C ARG A 11 7.69 7.44 4.14
N LEU A 12 8.02 6.59 3.16
CA LEU A 12 8.38 5.20 3.42
C LEU A 12 9.78 5.13 4.02
N THR A 13 9.94 4.32 5.04
CA THR A 13 11.20 4.00 5.73
C THR A 13 11.87 2.77 5.12
N ALA A 14 13.07 2.42 5.60
CA ALA A 14 13.74 1.17 5.21
C ALA A 14 12.93 -0.06 5.64
N SER A 15 12.34 -0.03 6.84
CA SER A 15 11.47 -1.12 7.32
C SER A 15 10.22 -1.30 6.45
N ASP A 16 9.60 -0.19 6.03
CA ASP A 16 8.47 -0.25 5.09
C ASP A 16 8.90 -0.86 3.75
N ALA A 17 10.09 -0.50 3.26
CA ALA A 17 10.62 -1.06 2.02
C ALA A 17 10.88 -2.57 2.13
N ALA A 18 11.34 -3.06 3.28
CA ALA A 18 11.49 -4.49 3.54
C ALA A 18 10.14 -5.22 3.43
N ILE A 19 9.09 -4.67 4.07
CA ILE A 19 7.73 -5.22 3.99
C ILE A 19 7.20 -5.18 2.56
N VAL A 20 7.34 -4.07 1.83
CA VAL A 20 6.94 -3.95 0.41
C VAL A 20 7.61 -5.03 -0.46
N LYS A 21 8.92 -5.25 -0.27
CA LYS A 21 9.67 -6.27 -1.00
C LYS A 21 9.19 -7.68 -0.64
N GLY A 22 8.96 -7.98 0.64
CA GLY A 22 8.44 -9.28 1.06
C GLY A 22 7.02 -9.54 0.56
N MET A 23 6.13 -8.55 0.61
CA MET A 23 4.78 -8.62 0.02
C MET A 23 4.86 -8.91 -1.50
N ARG A 24 5.76 -8.22 -2.22
CA ARG A 24 5.97 -8.45 -3.65
C ARG A 24 6.50 -9.86 -3.93
N GLN A 25 7.43 -10.35 -3.13
CA GLN A 25 8.01 -11.69 -3.26
C GLN A 25 6.98 -12.78 -2.98
N ARG A 26 6.08 -12.56 -2.02
CA ARG A 26 4.93 -13.44 -1.74
C ARG A 26 3.92 -13.49 -2.89
N GLY A 27 3.94 -12.50 -3.79
CA GLY A 27 3.08 -12.44 -4.98
C GLY A 27 1.99 -11.37 -4.93
N ASP A 28 2.01 -10.47 -3.94
CA ASP A 28 1.02 -9.41 -3.85
C ASP A 28 1.13 -8.42 -5.02
N ARG A 29 -0.02 -7.90 -5.45
CA ARG A 29 -0.09 -6.95 -6.55
C ARG A 29 0.39 -5.57 -6.09
N GLN A 30 1.14 -4.87 -6.92
CA GLN A 30 1.70 -3.55 -6.56
C GLN A 30 0.62 -2.52 -6.20
N HIS A 31 -0.56 -2.57 -6.84
CA HIS A 31 -1.67 -1.67 -6.50
C HIS A 31 -2.28 -1.96 -5.12
N ASP A 32 -2.33 -3.24 -4.74
CA ASP A 32 -2.82 -3.69 -3.44
C ASP A 32 -1.84 -3.25 -2.34
N ILE A 33 -0.53 -3.43 -2.57
CA ILE A 33 0.53 -2.93 -1.68
C ILE A 33 0.46 -1.40 -1.55
N ALA A 34 0.31 -0.67 -2.65
CA ALA A 34 0.22 0.79 -2.63
C ALA A 34 -0.99 1.29 -1.82
N SER A 35 -2.13 0.59 -1.95
CA SER A 35 -3.35 0.88 -1.19
C SER A 35 -3.14 0.62 0.31
N PHE A 36 -2.48 -0.48 0.67
CA PHE A 36 -2.13 -0.81 2.06
C PHE A 36 -1.30 0.29 2.73
N PHE A 37 -0.27 0.79 2.04
CA PHE A 37 0.60 1.86 2.55
C PHE A 37 0.01 3.28 2.37
N GLY A 38 -1.10 3.44 1.66
CA GLY A 38 -1.67 4.76 1.34
C GLY A 38 -0.72 5.64 0.52
N VAL A 39 0.07 5.04 -0.38
CA VAL A 39 1.08 5.74 -1.20
C VAL A 39 0.78 5.63 -2.69
N ASN A 40 1.46 6.46 -3.48
CA ASN A 40 1.37 6.39 -4.93
C ASN A 40 2.00 5.10 -5.46
N ALA A 41 1.33 4.41 -6.38
CA ALA A 41 1.80 3.14 -6.97
C ALA A 41 3.21 3.27 -7.58
N GLY A 42 3.55 4.44 -8.14
CA GLY A 42 4.91 4.71 -8.62
C GLY A 42 5.99 4.55 -7.55
N ARG A 43 5.71 4.94 -6.30
CA ARG A 43 6.67 4.76 -5.19
C ARG A 43 6.90 3.29 -4.86
N ILE A 44 5.86 2.47 -4.90
CA ILE A 44 5.98 1.02 -4.72
C ILE A 44 6.80 0.42 -5.87
N ALA A 45 6.53 0.83 -7.12
CA ALA A 45 7.29 0.37 -8.27
C ALA A 45 8.80 0.69 -8.15
N GLU A 46 9.16 1.90 -7.69
CA GLU A 46 10.57 2.26 -7.44
C GLU A 46 11.26 1.41 -6.37
N ILE A 47 10.52 0.93 -5.36
CA ILE A 47 11.05 0.02 -4.34
C ILE A 47 11.19 -1.40 -4.91
N CYS A 48 10.19 -1.88 -5.64
CA CYS A 48 10.21 -3.21 -6.24
C CYS A 48 11.31 -3.37 -7.31
N THR A 49 11.65 -2.30 -8.04
CA THR A 49 12.75 -2.31 -9.02
C THR A 49 14.12 -2.02 -8.41
N GLY A 50 14.17 -1.71 -7.11
CA GLY A 50 15.42 -1.37 -6.42
C GLY A 50 15.94 0.04 -6.69
N LYS A 51 15.22 0.90 -7.44
CA LYS A 51 15.56 2.31 -7.62
C LYS A 51 15.61 3.07 -6.28
N ARG A 52 14.81 2.64 -5.30
CA ARG A 52 14.87 3.09 -3.91
C ARG A 52 15.10 1.90 -2.99
N PHE A 53 15.87 2.13 -1.92
CA PHE A 53 16.15 1.11 -0.90
C PHE A 53 16.78 -0.17 -1.49
N ALA A 54 17.68 -0.04 -2.48
CA ALA A 54 18.30 -1.18 -3.17
C ALA A 54 18.84 -2.23 -2.20
N SER A 55 19.61 -1.79 -1.18
CA SER A 55 20.28 -2.64 -0.20
C SER A 55 19.37 -3.24 0.87
N VAL A 56 18.10 -2.84 0.95
CA VAL A 56 17.17 -3.38 1.96
C VAL A 56 16.71 -4.76 1.54
N MET A 57 16.87 -5.76 2.39
CA MET A 57 16.38 -7.11 2.13
C MET A 57 14.85 -7.21 2.31
N PRO A 58 14.18 -8.11 1.57
CA PRO A 58 12.77 -8.42 1.82
C PRO A 58 12.56 -8.86 3.26
N ALA A 59 11.44 -8.46 3.86
CA ALA A 59 11.02 -8.99 5.15
C ALA A 59 10.58 -10.46 5.01
N GLU A 60 10.85 -11.26 6.04
CA GLU A 60 10.43 -12.66 6.15
C GLU A 60 8.89 -12.78 6.20
N SER A 61 8.38 -13.93 5.76
CA SER A 61 6.93 -14.17 5.61
C SER A 61 6.14 -13.94 6.90
N GLU A 62 6.73 -14.26 8.06
CA GLU A 62 6.12 -14.10 9.39
C GLU A 62 6.01 -12.63 9.82
N SER A 63 6.81 -11.74 9.23
CA SER A 63 6.82 -10.30 9.50
C SER A 63 5.92 -9.50 8.55
N LEU A 64 5.27 -10.18 7.60
CA LEU A 64 4.39 -9.53 6.64
C LEU A 64 2.96 -9.42 7.17
N PRO A 65 2.21 -8.38 6.77
CA PRO A 65 0.77 -8.34 7.01
C PRO A 65 0.08 -9.55 6.34
N PRO A 66 -1.10 -9.96 6.84
CA PRO A 66 -1.85 -11.08 6.28
C PRO A 66 -2.11 -10.85 4.79
N GLN A 67 -2.09 -11.93 4.01
CA GLN A 67 -2.31 -11.85 2.57
C GLN A 67 -3.72 -11.29 2.30
N GLY A 68 -3.78 -10.28 1.44
CA GLY A 68 -5.00 -9.53 1.12
C GLY A 68 -6.11 -10.36 0.47
N PRO A 69 -7.26 -9.73 0.20
CA PRO A 69 -7.38 -8.33 -0.25
C PRO A 69 -7.18 -7.32 0.88
N TYR A 70 -6.22 -6.39 0.72
CA TYR A 70 -6.03 -5.30 1.68
C TYR A 70 -7.23 -4.36 1.60
N LEU A 71 -7.87 -4.10 2.74
CA LEU A 71 -9.06 -3.25 2.80
C LEU A 71 -8.73 -1.87 2.23
N THR A 72 -9.39 -1.53 1.12
CA THR A 72 -9.44 -0.16 0.62
C THR A 72 -10.19 0.72 1.62
N LEU A 73 -9.93 2.02 1.63
CA LEU A 73 -10.71 2.99 2.43
C LEU A 73 -12.22 2.86 2.16
N ALA A 74 -12.62 2.55 0.92
CA ALA A 74 -14.01 2.31 0.56
C ALA A 74 -14.59 1.00 1.14
N GLN A 75 -13.78 -0.04 1.30
CA GLN A 75 -14.21 -1.27 2.00
C GLN A 75 -14.29 -1.03 3.51
N ARG A 76 -13.32 -0.30 4.08
CA ARG A 76 -13.32 0.08 5.49
C ARG A 76 -14.51 0.96 5.86
N TRP A 77 -14.82 1.98 5.05
CA TRP A 77 -16.02 2.80 5.24
C TRP A 77 -17.30 1.96 5.21
N ARG A 78 -17.41 1.01 4.26
CA ARG A 78 -18.56 0.09 4.19
C ARG A 78 -18.69 -0.85 5.39
N SER A 79 -17.60 -1.26 6.02
CA SER A 79 -17.63 -2.07 7.25
C SER A 79 -17.91 -1.26 8.52
N GLU A 80 -17.59 0.03 8.52
CA GLU A 80 -17.73 0.93 9.68
C GLU A 80 -19.05 1.72 9.67
N THR A 81 -19.82 1.70 8.58
CA THR A 81 -21.11 2.42 8.52
C THR A 81 -22.21 1.56 9.17
N PRO A 82 -22.81 1.98 10.30
CA PRO A 82 -24.00 1.32 10.83
C PRO A 82 -25.14 1.46 9.81
N ALA A 83 -25.96 0.41 9.67
CA ALA A 83 -27.00 0.23 8.65
C ALA A 83 -28.17 1.26 8.64
N ARG A 84 -27.97 2.50 9.08
CA ARG A 84 -28.98 3.57 9.11
C ARG A 84 -28.62 4.69 8.15
N MET A 85 -28.66 4.43 6.85
CA MET A 85 -28.78 5.49 5.83
C MET A 85 -29.31 4.93 4.51
N THR A 86 -30.36 4.11 4.58
CA THR A 86 -31.23 3.86 3.42
C THR A 86 -32.19 5.04 3.24
N GLY A 87 -31.63 6.23 3.04
CA GLY A 87 -32.34 7.41 2.58
C GLY A 87 -32.19 7.48 1.06
N ARG A 88 -33.22 7.01 0.37
CA ARG A 88 -33.45 7.13 -1.07
C ARG A 88 -33.14 8.58 -1.55
N TRP A 89 -32.30 8.71 -2.58
CA TRP A 89 -32.27 9.90 -3.43
C TRP A 89 -33.39 9.79 -4.48
#